data_AF-A0A8R7Q4R1-F1
#
_entry.id   AF-A0A8R7Q4R1-F1
#
_cell.length_a   1.000
_cell.length_b   1.000
_cell.length_c   1.000
_cell.angle_alpha   90.00
_cell.angle_beta   90.00
_cell.angle_gamma   90.00
#
_symmetry.space_group_name_H-M   'P 1'
#
loop_
_entity.id
_entity.type
_entity.pdbx_description
1 polymer ?
#
loop_
_entity_poly.entity_id
_entity_poly.type
_entity_poly.pdbx_seq_one_letter_code
_entity_poly.pdbx_strand_id
1 'polypeptide(L)'
;MVADAQSSNSMAGSSSSAAEKHVDRLVFSYLSSSIHFHLSDDLCAVGDQLNDLFVELSSMLDHDRQNSGKATVLGDAARVLRDLITQVESLRKEQSTLLTEHQYVSSEKTKLQDENTTLRAQIIELQNELRARIGNNSVNLCSLGVPHPIGRSYTTNLATHPT
;
A
#
# COMPACT_ATOMS: atom_id res chain seq x y z
N MET A 1 54.92 96.71 19.85
CA MET A 1 56.02 95.75 20.10
C MET A 1 55.51 94.69 21.07
N VAL A 2 55.17 93.50 20.55
CA VAL A 2 55.84 92.19 20.78
C VAL A 2 55.51 91.65 22.20
N ALA A 3 54.49 90.78 22.36
CA ALA A 3 54.42 89.33 22.08
C ALA A 3 55.28 88.47 23.04
N ASP A 4 54.62 87.65 23.87
CA ASP A 4 54.68 86.17 23.85
C ASP A 4 54.29 85.56 25.21
N ALA A 5 53.28 84.70 25.17
CA ALA A 5 52.87 83.82 26.25
C ALA A 5 53.49 82.43 26.02
N GLN A 6 54.02 81.84 27.09
CA GLN A 6 54.70 80.56 27.09
C GLN A 6 53.79 79.37 26.73
N SER A 7 54.25 78.62 25.74
CA SER A 7 54.45 77.16 25.74
C SER A 7 53.38 76.27 26.40
N SER A 8 52.63 75.57 25.55
CA SER A 8 52.10 74.24 25.86
C SER A 8 52.18 73.37 24.61
N ASN A 9 53.25 72.58 24.53
CA ASN A 9 53.31 71.44 23.63
C ASN A 9 53.03 70.18 24.46
N SER A 10 51.96 69.46 24.14
CA SER A 10 51.96 68.00 24.26
C SER A 10 51.05 67.43 23.17
N MET A 11 51.70 67.00 22.10
CA MET A 11 51.14 66.04 21.16
C MET A 11 51.27 64.65 21.77
N ALA A 12 50.17 63.91 21.83
CA ALA A 12 50.22 62.46 21.88
C ALA A 12 49.09 61.88 21.02
N GLY A 13 49.45 61.46 19.82
CA GLY A 13 48.96 60.19 19.29
C GLY A 13 47.68 60.16 18.46
N SER A 14 47.42 61.15 17.60
CA SER A 14 46.52 60.92 16.45
C SER A 14 47.25 60.11 15.38
N SER A 15 47.44 58.81 15.59
CA SER A 15 48.15 57.94 14.65
C SER A 15 47.53 56.55 14.60
N SER A 16 46.33 56.41 14.04
CA SER A 16 45.72 55.08 13.87
C SER A 16 44.77 54.97 12.67
N SER A 17 44.05 56.04 12.32
CA SER A 17 42.90 55.92 11.41
C SER A 17 43.21 55.48 9.97
N ALA A 18 44.45 55.63 9.48
CA ALA A 18 44.84 55.17 8.14
C ALA A 18 45.25 53.69 8.10
N ALA A 19 45.91 53.20 9.15
CA ALA A 19 46.29 51.79 9.29
C ALA A 19 45.09 50.93 9.69
N GLU A 20 44.23 51.42 10.60
CA GLU A 20 42.97 50.75 10.97
C GLU A 20 42.03 50.60 9.77
N LYS A 21 41.83 51.64 8.94
CA LYS A 21 40.99 51.54 7.73
C LYS A 21 41.50 50.50 6.72
N HIS A 22 42.81 50.28 6.65
CA HIS A 22 43.39 49.26 5.78
C HIS A 22 43.20 47.85 6.35
N VAL A 23 43.34 47.70 7.68
CA VAL A 23 43.09 46.44 8.38
C VAL A 23 41.60 46.09 8.33
N ASP A 24 40.69 47.03 8.56
CA ASP A 24 39.24 46.81 8.43
C ASP A 24 38.84 46.39 7.03
N ARG A 25 39.46 46.98 6.00
CA ARG A 25 39.24 46.59 4.60
C ARG A 25 39.76 45.18 4.31
N LEU A 26 40.91 44.81 4.86
CA LEU A 26 41.45 43.46 4.73
C LEU A 26 40.57 42.46 5.49
N VAL A 27 40.19 42.75 6.73
CA VAL A 27 39.28 41.91 7.54
C VAL A 27 37.95 41.74 6.83
N PHE A 28 37.37 42.81 6.29
CA PHE A 28 36.15 42.73 5.49
C PHE A 28 36.33 41.89 4.23
N SER A 29 37.44 42.06 3.51
CA SER A 29 37.75 41.25 2.33
C SER A 29 37.92 39.77 2.68
N TYR A 30 38.63 39.45 3.76
CA TYR A 30 38.86 38.09 4.23
C TYR A 30 37.59 37.44 4.75
N LEU A 31 36.79 38.15 5.56
CA LEU A 31 35.48 37.66 6.01
C LEU A 31 34.56 37.43 4.82
N SER A 32 34.51 38.34 3.86
CA SER A 32 33.67 38.20 2.67
C SER A 32 34.08 37.00 1.80
N SER A 33 35.38 36.82 1.57
CA SER A 33 35.89 35.64 0.85
C SER A 33 35.68 34.33 1.61
N SER A 34 35.87 34.33 2.93
CA SER A 34 35.66 33.17 3.79
C SER A 34 34.19 32.78 3.86
N ILE A 35 33.28 33.77 3.98
CA ILE A 35 31.83 33.56 3.95
C ILE A 35 31.42 33.02 2.58
N HIS A 36 31.87 33.62 1.48
CA HIS A 36 31.57 33.14 0.13
C HIS A 36 32.03 31.70 -0.10
N PHE A 37 33.22 31.33 0.41
CA PHE A 37 33.75 29.97 0.32
C PHE A 37 32.88 28.96 1.07
N HIS A 38 32.56 29.23 2.34
CA HIS A 38 31.67 28.37 3.12
C HIS A 38 30.27 28.24 2.50
N LEU A 39 29.67 29.35 2.04
CA LEU A 39 28.38 29.31 1.34
C LEU A 39 28.44 28.51 0.03
N SER A 40 29.57 28.55 -0.68
CA SER A 40 29.77 27.79 -1.92
C SER A 40 29.92 26.30 -1.65
N ASP A 41 30.65 25.91 -0.60
CA ASP A 41 30.79 24.52 -0.18
C ASP A 41 29.46 23.95 0.29
N ASP A 42 28.72 24.70 1.11
CA ASP A 42 27.38 24.31 1.57
C ASP A 42 26.40 24.17 0.39
N LEU A 43 26.43 25.10 -0.58
CA LEU A 43 25.60 25.04 -1.78
C LEU A 43 25.99 23.87 -2.71
N CYS A 44 27.28 23.58 -2.82
CA CYS A 44 27.81 22.46 -3.60
C CYS A 44 27.34 21.13 -3.01
N ALA A 45 27.47 20.96 -1.70
CA ALA A 45 27.03 19.77 -0.98
C ALA A 45 25.52 19.52 -1.14
N VAL A 46 24.70 20.58 -1.12
CA VAL A 46 23.25 20.47 -1.41
C VAL A 46 23.00 20.06 -2.87
N GLY A 47 23.79 20.59 -3.81
CA GLY A 47 23.71 20.24 -5.23
C GLY A 47 24.01 18.76 -5.49
N ASP A 48 25.06 18.23 -4.85
CA ASP A 48 25.47 16.83 -4.96
C ASP A 48 24.43 15.89 -4.37
N GLN A 49 23.94 16.18 -3.16
CA GLN A 49 22.87 15.39 -2.53
C GLN A 49 21.62 15.32 -3.42
N LEU A 50 21.21 16.44 -4.01
CA LEU A 50 20.06 16.46 -4.91
C LEU A 50 20.33 15.64 -6.17
N ASN A 51 21.55 15.66 -6.68
CA ASN A 51 21.93 14.87 -7.84
C ASN A 51 21.93 13.37 -7.56
N ASP A 52 22.39 12.96 -6.38
CA ASP A 52 22.34 11.57 -5.94
C ASP A 52 20.89 11.05 -5.89
N LEU A 53 19.96 11.87 -5.38
CA LEU A 53 18.53 11.55 -5.38
C LEU A 53 17.98 11.40 -6.81
N PHE A 54 18.43 12.23 -7.76
CA PHE A 54 18.04 12.09 -9.16
C PHE A 54 18.57 10.80 -9.78
N VAL A 55 19.79 10.38 -9.44
CA VAL A 55 20.37 9.12 -9.91
C VAL A 55 19.61 7.93 -9.34
N GLU A 56 19.30 7.94 -8.04
CA GLU A 56 18.49 6.91 -7.39
C GLU A 56 17.08 6.81 -7.99
N LEU A 57 16.41 7.95 -8.19
CA LEU A 57 15.09 7.96 -8.81
C LEU A 57 15.14 7.45 -10.26
N SER A 58 16.18 7.80 -11.02
CA SER A 58 16.36 7.33 -12.39
C SER A 58 16.58 5.81 -12.45
N SER A 59 17.34 5.25 -11.51
CA SER A 59 17.58 3.81 -11.43
C SER A 59 16.31 3.05 -11.05
N MET A 60 15.50 3.56 -10.11
CA MET A 60 14.20 2.98 -9.76
C MET A 60 13.20 2.97 -10.93
N LEU A 61 13.33 3.91 -11.86
CA LEU A 61 12.50 4.00 -13.05
C LEU A 61 13.04 3.17 -14.24
N ASP A 62 14.07 2.34 -14.00
CA ASP A 62 14.81 1.60 -15.03
C ASP A 62 15.29 2.51 -16.19
N HIS A 63 15.61 3.77 -15.89
CA HIS A 63 16.05 4.72 -16.90
C HIS A 63 17.53 4.50 -17.21
N ASP A 64 17.82 3.53 -18.07
CA ASP A 64 19.19 3.17 -18.48
C ASP A 64 19.87 4.22 -19.38
N ARG A 65 19.23 5.39 -19.56
CA ARG A 65 19.64 6.38 -20.55
C ARG A 65 20.54 7.43 -19.92
N GLN A 66 21.82 7.39 -20.32
CA GLN A 66 22.92 8.30 -19.99
C GLN A 66 22.69 9.80 -20.30
N ASN A 67 21.45 10.28 -20.45
CA ASN A 67 21.13 11.67 -20.80
C ASN A 67 19.71 12.15 -20.43
N SER A 68 18.99 11.47 -19.53
CA SER A 68 17.71 11.99 -19.06
C SER A 68 17.91 13.23 -18.20
N GLY A 69 17.51 14.39 -18.72
CA GLY A 69 17.48 15.62 -17.95
C GLY A 69 16.57 15.49 -16.72
N LYS A 70 16.88 16.23 -15.64
CA LYS A 70 16.15 16.22 -14.37
C LYS A 70 14.63 16.39 -14.54
N ALA A 71 14.20 17.21 -15.50
CA ALA A 71 12.78 17.40 -15.82
C ALA A 71 12.11 16.13 -16.38
N THR A 72 12.81 15.36 -17.21
CA THR A 72 12.31 14.09 -17.75
C THR A 72 12.15 13.06 -16.64
N VAL A 73 13.15 12.93 -15.77
CA VAL A 73 13.10 12.00 -14.63
C VAL A 73 11.90 12.29 -13.73
N LEU A 74 11.65 13.55 -13.37
CA LEU A 74 10.47 13.94 -12.58
C LEU A 74 9.16 13.71 -13.34
N GLY A 75 9.13 14.03 -14.64
CA GLY A 75 7.96 13.82 -15.48
C GLY A 75 7.56 12.35 -15.57
N ASP A 76 8.54 11.48 -15.76
CA ASP A 76 8.35 10.03 -15.81
C ASP A 76 7.97 9.47 -14.43
N ALA A 77 8.64 9.89 -13.35
CA ALA A 77 8.26 9.52 -11.99
C ALA A 77 6.80 9.88 -11.69
N ALA A 78 6.40 11.11 -12.02
CA ALA A 78 5.04 11.58 -11.81
C ALA A 78 4.03 10.81 -12.66
N ARG A 79 4.39 10.42 -13.89
CA ARG A 79 3.56 9.57 -14.76
C ARG A 79 3.38 8.19 -14.17
N VAL A 80 4.47 7.51 -13.81
CA VAL A 80 4.44 6.17 -13.19
C VAL A 80 3.61 6.20 -11.90
N LEU A 81 3.77 7.23 -11.07
CA LEU A 81 2.97 7.38 -9.84
C LEU A 81 1.47 7.48 -10.14
N ARG A 82 1.08 8.30 -11.13
CA ARG A 82 -0.34 8.39 -11.54
C ARG A 82 -0.86 7.05 -12.05
N ASP A 83 -0.09 6.38 -12.89
CA ASP A 83 -0.45 5.07 -13.45
C ASP A 83 -0.62 4.02 -12.33
N LEU A 84 0.25 4.03 -11.31
CA LEU A 84 0.15 3.15 -10.14
C LEU A 84 -1.08 3.47 -9.30
N ILE A 85 -1.38 4.75 -9.06
CA ILE A 85 -2.58 5.17 -8.33
C ILE A 85 -3.83 4.65 -9.04
N THR A 86 -3.93 4.84 -10.36
CA THR A 86 -5.05 4.33 -11.15
C THR A 86 -5.16 2.81 -11.11
N GLN A 87 -4.04 2.09 -11.15
CA GLN A 87 -4.03 0.63 -11.01
C GLN A 87 -4.54 0.18 -9.63
N VAL A 88 -4.09 0.83 -8.55
CA VAL A 88 -4.55 0.54 -7.18
C VAL A 88 -6.06 0.81 -7.06
N GLU A 89 -6.55 1.91 -7.62
CA GLU A 89 -7.99 2.23 -7.60
C GLU A 89 -8.81 1.19 -8.38
N SER A 90 -8.33 0.75 -9.55
CA SER A 90 -8.95 -0.31 -10.34
C SER A 90 -9.00 -1.63 -9.59
N LEU A 91 -7.88 -2.04 -8.97
CA LEU A 91 -7.81 -3.26 -8.16
C LEU A 91 -8.75 -3.21 -6.96
N ARG A 92 -8.87 -2.06 -6.29
CA ARG A 92 -9.82 -1.89 -5.18
C ARG A 92 -11.27 -2.04 -5.66
N LYS A 93 -11.60 -1.53 -6.85
CA LYS A 93 -12.91 -1.71 -7.45
C LYS A 93 -13.19 -3.17 -7.79
N GLU A 94 -12.24 -3.85 -8.43
CA GLU A 94 -12.34 -5.27 -8.76
C GLU A 94 -12.48 -6.14 -7.50
N GLN A 95 -11.68 -5.88 -6.46
CA GLN A 95 -11.79 -6.55 -5.18
C GLN A 95 -13.18 -6.38 -4.56
N SER A 96 -13.75 -5.17 -4.64
CA SER A 96 -15.11 -4.91 -4.16
C SER A 96 -16.15 -5.72 -4.95
N THR A 97 -16.05 -5.72 -6.28
CA THR A 97 -16.91 -6.53 -7.14
C THR A 97 -16.79 -8.02 -6.82
N LEU A 98 -15.58 -8.56 -6.74
CA LEU A 98 -15.33 -9.96 -6.42
C LEU A 98 -15.87 -10.33 -5.04
N LEU A 99 -15.74 -9.45 -4.04
CA LEU A 99 -16.30 -9.68 -2.70
C LEU A 99 -17.83 -9.76 -2.74
N THR A 100 -18.49 -8.90 -3.52
CA THR A 100 -19.95 -8.95 -3.69
C THR A 100 -20.41 -10.23 -4.39
N GLU A 101 -19.69 -10.67 -5.42
CA GLU A 101 -19.97 -11.93 -6.11
C GLU A 101 -19.77 -13.13 -5.19
N HIS A 102 -18.68 -13.16 -4.43
CA HIS A 102 -18.42 -14.19 -3.43
C HIS A 102 -19.54 -14.26 -2.39
N GLN A 103 -19.98 -13.11 -1.86
CA GLN A 103 -21.10 -13.04 -0.92
C GLN A 103 -22.39 -13.57 -1.54
N TYR A 104 -22.67 -13.20 -2.79
CA TYR A 104 -23.85 -13.69 -3.51
C TYR A 104 -23.81 -15.21 -3.66
N VAL A 105 -22.71 -15.77 -4.18
CA VAL A 105 -22.53 -17.22 -4.34
C VAL A 105 -22.63 -17.95 -3.00
N SER A 106 -22.04 -17.40 -1.93
CA SER A 106 -22.16 -17.98 -0.59
C SER A 106 -23.61 -17.98 -0.11
N SER A 107 -24.37 -16.92 -0.38
CA SER A 107 -25.79 -16.84 0.01
C SER A 107 -26.66 -17.84 -0.76
N GLU A 108 -26.43 -18.00 -2.06
CA GLU A 108 -27.15 -18.96 -2.89
C GLU A 108 -26.81 -20.40 -2.51
N LYS A 109 -25.53 -20.68 -2.19
CA LYS A 109 -25.12 -21.99 -1.65
C LYS A 109 -25.90 -22.34 -0.38
N THR A 110 -26.04 -21.40 0.55
CA THR A 110 -26.79 -21.63 1.79
C THR A 110 -28.27 -21.91 1.50
N LYS A 111 -28.92 -21.11 0.64
CA LYS A 111 -30.32 -21.35 0.25
C LYS A 111 -30.53 -22.72 -0.37
N LEU A 112 -29.65 -23.12 -1.29
CA LEU A 112 -29.72 -24.44 -1.92
C LEU A 112 -29.52 -25.57 -0.89
N GLN A 113 -28.66 -25.37 0.10
CA GLN A 113 -28.48 -26.33 1.18
C GLN A 113 -29.76 -26.44 2.04
N ASP A 114 -30.37 -25.31 2.40
CA ASP A 114 -31.62 -25.27 3.16
C ASP A 114 -32.78 -25.95 2.41
N GLU A 115 -32.93 -25.64 1.11
CA GLU A 115 -33.91 -26.31 0.24
C GLU A 115 -33.63 -27.81 0.14
N ASN A 116 -32.38 -28.22 0.00
CA ASN A 116 -32.01 -29.63 -0.09
C ASN A 116 -32.34 -30.38 1.21
N THR A 117 -32.09 -29.78 2.37
CA THR A 117 -32.45 -30.38 3.66
C THR A 117 -33.97 -30.50 3.81
N THR A 118 -34.72 -29.48 3.38
CA THR A 118 -36.18 -29.48 3.37
C THR A 118 -36.73 -30.60 2.49
N LEU A 119 -36.22 -30.74 1.26
CA LEU A 119 -36.62 -31.81 0.34
C LEU A 119 -36.30 -33.20 0.90
N ARG A 120 -35.13 -33.38 1.54
CA ARG A 120 -34.79 -34.65 2.21
C ARG A 120 -35.75 -34.98 3.35
N ALA A 121 -36.14 -33.99 4.14
CA ALA A 121 -37.12 -34.19 5.21
C ALA A 121 -38.48 -34.64 4.65
N GLN A 122 -38.96 -33.99 3.59
CA GLN A 122 -40.22 -34.37 2.91
C GLN A 122 -40.14 -35.78 2.32
N ILE A 123 -39.00 -36.16 1.71
CA ILE A 123 -38.79 -37.53 1.21
C ILE A 123 -38.90 -38.55 2.35
N ILE A 124 -38.28 -38.27 3.51
CA ILE A 124 -38.33 -39.16 4.68
C ILE A 124 -39.76 -39.25 5.22
N GLU A 125 -40.48 -38.13 5.29
CA GLU A 125 -41.89 -38.09 5.72
C GLU A 125 -42.78 -38.93 4.80
N LEU A 126 -42.69 -38.73 3.48
CA LEU A 126 -43.46 -39.52 2.50
C LEU A 126 -43.11 -41.01 2.55
N GLN A 127 -41.83 -41.35 2.74
CA GLN A 127 -41.43 -42.75 2.91
C GLN A 127 -42.02 -43.37 4.18
N ASN A 128 -42.09 -42.60 5.27
CA ASN A 128 -42.72 -43.04 6.51
C ASN A 128 -44.24 -43.21 6.35
N GLU A 129 -44.92 -42.28 5.67
CA GLU A 129 -46.35 -42.38 5.36
C GLU A 129 -46.64 -43.63 4.51
N LEU A 130 -45.84 -43.86 3.46
CA LEU A 130 -45.97 -45.04 2.61
C LEU A 130 -45.74 -46.33 3.40
N ARG A 131 -44.72 -46.37 4.27
CA ARG A 131 -44.47 -47.53 5.15
C ARG A 131 -45.63 -47.75 6.11
N ALA A 132 -46.18 -46.71 6.72
CA ALA A 132 -47.34 -46.80 7.60
C ALA A 132 -48.56 -47.33 6.84
N ARG A 133 -48.84 -46.81 5.64
CA ARG A 133 -49.96 -47.28 4.82
C ARG A 133 -49.79 -48.74 4.36
N ILE A 134 -48.59 -49.15 3.98
CA ILE A 134 -48.29 -50.57 3.66
C ILE A 134 -48.42 -51.45 4.90
N GLY A 135 -47.89 -51.01 6.04
CA GLY A 135 -48.04 -51.71 7.32
C GLY A 135 -49.50 -51.90 7.70
N ASN A 136 -50.30 -50.82 7.61
CA ASN A 136 -51.73 -50.82 7.85
C ASN A 136 -52.51 -51.67 6.83
N ASN A 137 -52.10 -51.67 5.56
CA ASN A 137 -52.67 -52.57 4.55
C ASN A 137 -52.27 -54.04 4.80
N SER A 138 -51.09 -54.32 5.34
CA SER A 138 -50.70 -55.68 5.74
C SER A 138 -51.54 -56.17 6.92
N VAL A 139 -51.91 -55.28 7.86
CA VAL A 139 -52.84 -55.60 8.97
C VAL A 139 -54.26 -55.84 8.44
N ASN A 140 -54.68 -55.13 7.39
CA ASN A 140 -55.96 -55.39 6.71
C ASN A 140 -55.92 -56.67 5.82
N LEU A 141 -54.77 -57.01 5.23
CA LEU A 141 -54.56 -58.24 4.45
C LEU A 141 -54.33 -59.47 5.35
N CYS A 142 -53.88 -59.34 6.59
CA CYS A 142 -53.86 -60.44 7.56
C CYS A 142 -55.27 -60.91 7.97
N SER A 143 -56.33 -60.15 7.64
CA SER A 143 -57.72 -60.61 7.71
C SER A 143 -58.18 -61.37 6.45
N LEU A 144 -57.36 -61.41 5.40
CA LEU A 144 -57.56 -62.22 4.18
C LEU A 144 -56.33 -63.11 3.98
N GLY A 145 -56.28 -64.22 4.72
CA GLY A 145 -55.11 -65.09 4.84
C GLY A 145 -54.44 -65.49 3.52
N VAL A 146 -53.30 -64.88 3.21
CA VAL A 146 -52.39 -65.35 2.16
C VAL A 146 -50.93 -65.30 2.67
N PRO A 147 -50.12 -66.37 2.53
CA PRO A 147 -48.79 -66.44 3.11
C PRO A 147 -47.75 -65.65 2.31
N HIS A 148 -46.72 -65.17 3.03
CA HIS A 148 -45.55 -64.43 2.54
C HIS A 148 -44.64 -65.27 1.63
N PRO A 149 -43.92 -64.64 0.68
CA PRO A 149 -42.63 -65.15 0.22
C PRO A 149 -41.45 -64.36 0.78
N ILE A 150 -40.37 -65.12 0.94
CA ILE A 150 -39.09 -64.82 1.60
C ILE A 150 -38.21 -63.88 0.77
N GLY A 151 -37.63 -62.88 1.45
CA GLY A 151 -36.20 -62.55 1.43
C GLY A 151 -35.57 -61.99 0.15
N ARG A 152 -35.01 -60.78 0.26
CA ARG A 152 -33.70 -60.47 -0.35
C ARG A 152 -33.05 -59.24 0.28
N SER A 153 -31.94 -59.47 0.97
CA SER A 153 -31.03 -58.41 1.44
C SER A 153 -30.06 -58.06 0.32
N TYR A 154 -29.90 -56.77 0.03
CA TYR A 154 -28.73 -56.26 -0.70
C TYR A 154 -27.99 -55.27 0.20
N THR A 155 -26.78 -55.68 0.57
CA THR A 155 -25.78 -54.88 1.27
C THR A 155 -25.18 -53.88 0.29
N THR A 156 -25.32 -52.58 0.52
CA THR A 156 -24.57 -51.55 -0.21
C THR A 156 -23.23 -51.34 0.50
N ASN A 157 -22.14 -51.79 -0.13
CA ASN A 157 -20.80 -51.43 0.32
C ASN A 157 -20.45 -50.01 -0.12
N LEU A 158 -19.98 -49.27 0.87
CA LEU A 158 -19.53 -47.89 0.90
C LEU A 158 -18.30 -47.71 -0.02
N ALA A 159 -18.36 -46.81 -1.00
CA ALA A 159 -17.22 -46.46 -1.85
C ALA A 159 -16.53 -45.19 -1.31
N THR A 160 -15.29 -45.38 -0.87
CA THR A 160 -14.34 -44.39 -0.37
C THR A 160 -13.85 -43.47 -1.49
N HIS A 161 -13.85 -42.16 -1.23
CA HIS A 161 -13.17 -41.15 -2.05
C HIS A 161 -11.64 -41.33 -2.03
N PRO A 162 -10.93 -41.00 -3.12
CA PRO A 162 -9.55 -40.55 -3.04
C PRO A 162 -9.40 -39.07 -3.42
N THR A 163 -8.65 -38.39 -2.56
CA THR A 163 -7.68 -37.28 -2.72
C THR A 163 -7.77 -36.37 -3.95
#